data_AF-A0A7W0ANM5-F1
#
_entry.id   AF-A0A7W0ANM5-F1
#
_cell.length_a   1.000
_cell.length_b   1.000
_cell.length_c   1.000
_cell.angle_alpha   90.00
_cell.angle_beta   90.00
_cell.angle_gamma   90.00
#
_symmetry.space_group_name_H-M   'P 1'
#
loop_
_entity.id
_entity.type
_entity.pdbx_description
1 polymer ?
#
loop_
_entity_poly.entity_id
_entity_poly.type
_entity_poly.pdbx_seq_one_letter_code
_entity_poly.pdbx_strand_id
1 'polypeptide(L)'
;SLRETIAAIRQQGGLVYVPHPFDRMHSVPDYEHLLDVVEDVDAIEVFNPRVAFSAFNEEAERFAAKYRIVAGAGSDSHVAAGLGSVKIRMRDFDGPEEFLESLRDADIVRTPKSLAYVQALKFIQTKATPEPARRRTARPGKGASRAEESKE
;
A
#
# COMPACT_ATOMS: atom_id res chain seq x y z
N SER A 1 -6.07 16.77 -6.36
CA SER A 1 -4.61 17.01 -6.41
C SER A 1 -3.94 16.18 -5.30
N LEU A 2 -2.60 16.07 -5.28
CA LEU A 2 -1.88 15.33 -4.21
C LEU A 2 -2.23 15.86 -2.81
N ARG A 3 -2.20 17.18 -2.61
CA ARG A 3 -2.56 17.82 -1.34
C ARG A 3 -4.01 17.58 -0.93
N GLU A 4 -4.95 17.61 -1.88
CA GLU A 4 -6.36 17.28 -1.58
C GLU A 4 -6.52 15.81 -1.17
N THR A 5 -5.80 14.89 -1.80
CA THR A 5 -5.80 13.47 -1.42
C THR A 5 -5.28 13.28 0.00
N ILE A 6 -4.15 13.93 0.34
CA ILE A 6 -3.58 13.93 1.69
C ILE A 6 -4.58 14.47 2.71
N ALA A 7 -5.20 15.62 2.43
CA ALA A 7 -6.18 16.24 3.32
C ALA A 7 -7.39 15.33 3.55
N ALA A 8 -7.90 14.70 2.49
CA ALA A 8 -9.03 13.76 2.58
C ALA A 8 -8.70 12.51 3.40
N ILE A 9 -7.47 11.98 3.31
CA ILE A 9 -7.01 10.86 4.15
C ILE A 9 -6.98 11.29 5.62
N ARG A 10 -6.34 12.42 5.92
CA ARG A 10 -6.20 12.93 7.29
C ARG A 10 -7.56 13.27 7.93
N GLN A 11 -8.52 13.80 7.16
CA GLN A 11 -9.87 14.07 7.65
C GLN A 11 -10.60 12.82 8.16
N GLN A 12 -10.22 11.63 7.68
CA GLN A 12 -10.78 10.35 8.12
C GLN A 12 -10.01 9.74 9.30
N GLY A 13 -9.01 10.44 9.86
CA GLY A 13 -8.08 9.87 10.84
C GLY A 13 -7.12 8.84 10.21
N GLY A 14 -6.96 8.86 8.89
CA GLY A 14 -6.07 7.95 8.17
C GLY A 14 -4.63 8.44 8.12
N LEU A 15 -3.72 7.51 7.84
CA LEU A 15 -2.30 7.75 7.63
C LEU A 15 -1.97 7.88 6.15
N VAL A 16 -1.07 8.80 5.83
CA VAL A 16 -0.53 9.00 4.49
C VAL A 16 0.65 8.06 4.29
N TYR A 17 0.37 6.93 3.63
CA TYR A 17 1.35 5.91 3.28
C TYR A 17 1.65 5.98 1.77
N VAL A 18 2.91 6.18 1.39
CA VAL A 18 3.32 6.28 -0.02
C VAL A 18 3.76 4.91 -0.55
N PRO A 19 3.00 4.26 -1.46
CA PRO A 19 3.32 2.94 -1.96
C PRO A 19 4.39 3.01 -3.07
N HIS A 20 5.31 2.03 -3.07
CA HIS A 20 6.40 1.83 -4.03
C HIS A 20 6.85 3.11 -4.79
N PRO A 21 7.38 4.12 -4.07
CA PRO A 21 7.82 5.37 -4.69
C PRO A 21 8.97 5.12 -5.66
N PHE A 22 9.20 6.06 -6.57
CA PHE A 22 10.30 6.02 -7.55
C PHE A 22 10.22 4.90 -8.59
N ASP A 23 9.19 4.05 -8.57
CA ASP A 23 8.89 3.16 -9.68
C ASP A 23 8.40 3.96 -10.88
N ARG A 24 9.35 4.43 -11.69
CA ARG A 24 9.11 5.23 -12.91
C ARG A 24 8.30 4.49 -13.98
N MET A 25 7.97 3.21 -13.78
CA MET A 25 7.11 2.42 -14.66
C MET A 25 5.62 2.48 -14.28
N HIS A 26 5.29 3.08 -13.13
CA HIS A 26 3.92 3.27 -12.64
C HIS A 26 3.62 4.75 -12.36
N SER A 27 2.33 5.10 -12.24
CA SER A 27 1.87 6.46 -11.88
C SER A 27 2.09 6.74 -10.40
N VAL A 28 3.35 6.87 -9.99
CA VAL A 28 3.75 7.27 -8.64
C VAL A 28 4.27 8.70 -8.65
N PRO A 29 4.09 9.46 -7.56
CA PRO A 29 4.69 10.78 -7.45
C PRO A 29 6.20 10.66 -7.62
N ASP A 30 6.75 11.49 -8.50
CA ASP A 30 8.20 11.62 -8.60
C ASP A 30 8.78 12.31 -7.36
N TYR A 31 10.10 12.36 -7.29
CA TYR A 31 10.83 12.91 -6.16
C TYR A 31 10.45 14.38 -5.87
N GLU A 32 10.26 15.21 -6.90
CA GLU A 32 9.96 16.63 -6.72
C GLU A 32 8.57 16.83 -6.10
N HIS A 33 7.56 16.10 -6.58
CA HIS A 33 6.21 16.17 -6.02
C HIS A 33 6.14 15.61 -4.59
N LEU A 34 6.98 14.61 -4.27
CA LEU A 34 7.04 14.04 -2.93
C LEU A 34 7.70 15.00 -1.93
N LEU A 35 8.69 15.79 -2.37
CA LEU A 35 9.34 16.81 -1.52
C LEU A 35 8.35 17.87 -1.02
N ASP A 36 7.43 18.32 -1.89
CA ASP A 36 6.46 19.37 -1.57
C ASP A 36 5.47 18.98 -0.46
N VAL A 37 5.34 17.69 -0.18
CA VAL A 37 4.42 17.12 0.81
C VAL A 37 5.12 16.19 1.80
N VAL A 38 6.46 16.22 1.87
CA VAL A 38 7.24 15.25 2.65
C VAL A 38 6.88 15.26 4.13
N GLU A 39 6.54 16.44 4.66
CA GLU A 39 6.12 16.62 6.06
C GLU A 39 4.72 16.05 6.34
N ASP A 40 3.93 15.84 5.29
CA ASP A 40 2.59 15.25 5.38
C ASP A 40 2.60 13.73 5.23
N VAL A 41 3.76 13.10 4.97
CA VAL A 41 3.89 11.64 4.76
C VAL A 41 4.25 10.96 6.08
N ASP A 42 3.39 10.04 6.53
CA ASP A 42 3.59 9.32 7.79
C ASP A 42 4.47 8.08 7.60
N ALA A 43 4.34 7.40 6.45
CA ALA A 43 5.11 6.20 6.12
C ALA A 43 5.35 6.06 4.61
N ILE A 44 6.41 5.33 4.24
CA ILE A 44 6.79 5.10 2.85
C ILE A 44 7.20 3.65 2.62
N GLU A 45 6.75 3.06 1.52
CA GLU A 45 7.14 1.71 1.15
C GLU A 45 8.58 1.69 0.67
N VAL A 46 9.47 1.04 1.43
CA VAL A 46 10.89 0.92 1.07
C VAL A 46 11.20 -0.39 0.35
N PHE A 47 10.29 -1.37 0.41
CA PHE A 47 10.46 -2.63 -0.27
C PHE A 47 9.17 -3.14 -0.91
N ASN A 48 9.22 -3.26 -2.23
CA ASN A 48 8.20 -3.93 -3.04
C ASN A 48 8.88 -5.01 -3.90
N PRO A 49 8.39 -6.26 -3.92
CA PRO A 49 9.04 -7.33 -4.68
C PRO A 49 8.74 -7.24 -6.19
N ARG A 50 7.77 -6.41 -6.60
CA ARG A 50 7.34 -6.26 -7.99
C ARG A 50 8.04 -5.12 -8.74
N VAL A 51 8.78 -4.25 -8.05
CA VAL A 51 9.56 -3.20 -8.75
C VAL A 51 10.61 -3.84 -9.65
N ALA A 52 10.72 -3.33 -10.87
CA ALA A 52 11.57 -3.93 -11.90
C ALA A 52 13.07 -3.82 -11.59
N PHE A 53 13.46 -2.82 -10.80
CA PHE A 53 14.85 -2.54 -10.45
C PHE A 53 15.01 -2.41 -8.94
N SER A 54 15.97 -3.13 -8.36
CA SER A 54 16.30 -3.02 -6.93
C SER A 54 16.67 -1.58 -6.53
N ALA A 55 17.22 -0.81 -7.47
CA ALA A 55 17.57 0.59 -7.30
C ALA A 55 16.41 1.47 -6.80
N PHE A 56 15.15 1.15 -7.14
CA PHE A 56 13.99 1.90 -6.65
C PHE A 56 13.74 1.67 -5.16
N ASN A 57 13.89 0.43 -4.69
CA ASN A 57 13.83 0.13 -3.26
C ASN A 57 15.01 0.82 -2.53
N GLU A 58 16.22 0.80 -3.08
CA GLU A 58 17.38 1.50 -2.50
C GLU A 58 17.22 3.03 -2.48
N GLU A 59 16.53 3.62 -3.46
CA GLU A 59 16.17 5.04 -3.47
C GLU A 59 15.11 5.35 -2.40
N ALA A 60 14.10 4.49 -2.25
CA ALA A 60 13.08 4.59 -1.22
C ALA A 60 13.66 4.48 0.21
N GLU A 61 14.53 3.51 0.46
CA GLU A 61 15.25 3.36 1.73
C GLU A 61 16.07 4.62 2.06
N ARG A 62 16.81 5.16 1.08
CA ARG A 62 17.59 6.39 1.25
C ARG A 62 16.72 7.61 1.51
N PHE A 63 15.59 7.73 0.80
CA PHE A 63 14.64 8.83 1.01
C PHE A 63 14.04 8.77 2.41
N ALA A 64 13.55 7.60 2.83
CA ALA A 64 12.98 7.37 4.14
C ALA A 64 13.98 7.73 5.25
N ALA A 65 15.23 7.27 5.12
CA ALA A 65 16.29 7.58 6.08
C ALA A 65 16.63 9.08 6.14
N LYS A 66 16.71 9.76 4.98
CA LYS A 66 17.03 11.18 4.88
C LYS A 66 15.99 12.06 5.57
N TYR A 67 14.71 11.75 5.39
CA TYR A 67 13.59 12.52 5.93
C TYR A 67 12.99 11.93 7.22
N ARG A 68 13.57 10.85 7.74
CA ARG A 68 13.14 10.13 8.95
C ARG A 68 11.68 9.66 8.90
N ILE A 69 11.25 9.23 7.72
CA ILE A 69 9.90 8.70 7.47
C ILE A 69 9.87 7.23 7.86
N VAL A 70 8.76 6.77 8.44
CA VAL A 70 8.60 5.36 8.84
C VAL A 70 8.63 4.47 7.60
N ALA A 71 9.43 3.40 7.65
CA ALA A 71 9.59 2.47 6.55
C ALA A 71 8.51 1.38 6.58
N GLY A 72 7.87 1.13 5.44
CA GLY A 72 6.93 0.04 5.24
C GLY A 72 7.31 -0.87 4.07
N ALA A 73 6.58 -1.97 3.90
CA ALA A 73 6.81 -2.93 2.83
C ALA A 73 5.52 -3.66 2.45
N GLY A 74 5.36 -3.98 1.18
CA GLY A 74 4.13 -4.57 0.65
C GLY A 74 4.41 -5.59 -0.44
N SER A 75 3.56 -6.61 -0.50
CA SER A 75 3.64 -7.62 -1.58
C SER A 75 3.12 -7.12 -2.92
N ASP A 76 2.29 -6.06 -2.90
CA ASP A 76 1.49 -5.57 -4.03
C ASP A 76 0.88 -6.70 -4.87
N SER A 77 0.33 -7.69 -4.16
CA SER A 77 -0.11 -8.92 -4.79
C SER A 77 -1.43 -8.74 -5.54
N HIS A 78 -1.40 -9.01 -6.83
CA HIS A 78 -2.57 -9.00 -7.71
C HIS A 78 -3.24 -10.38 -7.88
N VAL A 79 -2.66 -11.42 -7.29
CA VAL A 79 -3.18 -12.81 -7.34
C VAL A 79 -2.95 -13.49 -5.99
N ALA A 80 -3.81 -14.44 -5.60
CA ALA A 80 -3.68 -15.11 -4.30
C ALA A 80 -2.28 -15.75 -4.08
N ALA A 81 -1.67 -16.30 -5.14
CA ALA A 81 -0.34 -16.91 -5.07
C ALA A 81 0.80 -15.93 -4.75
N GLY A 82 0.62 -14.63 -5.01
CA GLY A 82 1.59 -13.60 -4.68
C GLY A 82 1.44 -13.06 -3.25
N LEU A 83 0.34 -13.40 -2.56
CA LEU A 83 0.07 -12.91 -1.22
C LEU A 83 1.14 -13.42 -0.24
N GLY A 84 1.65 -12.51 0.57
CA GLY A 84 2.67 -12.82 1.58
C GLY A 84 4.07 -13.04 1.01
N SER A 85 4.32 -12.67 -0.25
CA SER A 85 5.70 -12.57 -0.79
C SER A 85 6.55 -11.57 -0.01
N VAL A 86 5.89 -10.56 0.56
CA VAL A 86 6.42 -9.61 1.54
C VAL A 86 5.36 -9.43 2.62
N LYS A 87 5.81 -9.41 3.87
CA LYS A 87 5.01 -9.19 5.08
C LYS A 87 5.78 -8.26 6.02
N ILE A 88 5.04 -7.50 6.81
CA ILE A 88 5.57 -6.77 7.94
C ILE A 88 5.24 -7.58 9.19
N ARG A 89 6.25 -7.87 10.01
CA ARG A 89 6.03 -8.41 11.36
C ARG A 89 6.24 -7.26 12.33
N MET A 90 5.17 -6.92 13.05
CA MET A 90 5.16 -5.85 14.05
C MET A 90 4.30 -6.28 15.23
N ARG A 91 4.37 -5.49 16.30
CA ARG A 91 3.50 -5.65 17.47
C ARG A 91 2.05 -5.36 17.09
N ASP A 92 1.11 -5.86 17.89
CA ASP A 92 -0.28 -5.44 17.79
C ASP A 92 -0.39 -3.94 18.12
N PHE A 93 -1.41 -3.30 17.56
CA PHE A 93 -1.65 -1.86 17.68
C PHE A 93 -3.16 -1.61 17.70
N ASP A 94 -3.57 -0.52 18.36
CA ASP A 94 -4.92 0.04 18.29
C ASP A 94 -4.85 1.49 17.80
N GLY A 95 -5.45 1.75 16.63
CA GLY A 95 -5.43 3.08 16.00
C GLY A 95 -4.16 3.42 15.22
N PRO A 96 -4.15 4.61 14.57
CA PRO A 96 -3.09 5.00 13.63
C PRO A 96 -1.76 5.36 14.31
N GLU A 97 -1.78 5.94 15.51
CA GLU A 97 -0.56 6.32 16.23
C GLU A 97 0.24 5.08 16.65
N GLU A 98 -0.42 4.11 17.32
CA GLU A 98 0.22 2.86 17.72
C GLU A 98 0.66 2.03 16.50
N PHE A 99 -0.07 2.12 15.38
CA PHE A 99 0.34 1.51 14.12
C PHE A 99 1.69 2.06 13.65
N LEU A 100 1.88 3.39 13.63
CA LEU A 100 3.15 3.99 13.21
C LEU A 100 4.30 3.62 14.16
N GLU A 101 4.04 3.56 15.46
CA GLU A 101 5.04 3.14 16.45
C GLU A 101 5.43 1.67 16.26
N SER A 102 4.46 0.80 16.01
CA SER A 102 4.69 -0.62 15.74
C SER A 102 5.42 -0.83 14.41
N LEU A 103 5.07 -0.05 13.40
CA LEU A 103 5.69 -0.08 12.08
C LEU A 103 7.15 0.39 12.12
N ARG A 104 7.48 1.40 12.95
CA ARG A 104 8.83 1.95 13.08
C ARG A 104 9.88 0.91 13.51
N ASP A 105 9.49 -0.07 14.32
CA ASP A 105 10.37 -1.14 14.80
C ASP A 105 10.15 -2.48 14.07
N ALA A 106 9.40 -2.47 12.97
CA ALA A 106 8.93 -3.69 12.35
C ALA A 106 9.99 -4.42 11.51
N ASP A 107 9.88 -5.74 11.46
CA ASP A 107 10.69 -6.57 10.57
C ASP A 107 10.01 -6.73 9.19
N ILE A 108 10.76 -6.48 8.12
CA ILE A 108 10.33 -6.83 6.76
C ILE A 108 10.65 -8.31 6.49
N VAL A 109 9.62 -9.16 6.50
CA VAL A 109 9.74 -10.59 6.23
C VAL A 109 9.48 -10.87 4.76
N ARG A 110 10.52 -11.32 4.05
CA ARG A 110 10.47 -11.64 2.61
C ARG A 110 10.32 -13.15 2.40
N THR A 111 9.30 -13.56 1.64
CA THR A 111 9.10 -14.95 1.22
C THR A 111 9.09 -14.98 -0.31
N PRO A 112 10.26 -14.98 -0.96
CA PRO A 112 10.36 -14.78 -2.40
C PRO A 112 9.48 -15.80 -3.15
N LYS A 113 8.65 -15.27 -4.05
CA LYS A 113 7.85 -16.06 -4.99
C LYS A 113 8.39 -15.81 -6.39
N SER A 114 8.30 -16.80 -7.27
CA SER A 114 8.70 -16.60 -8.67
C SER A 114 7.83 -15.51 -9.31
N LEU A 115 8.44 -14.38 -9.65
CA LEU A 115 7.74 -13.26 -10.28
C LEU A 115 7.11 -13.67 -11.61
N ALA A 116 7.83 -14.47 -12.41
CA ALA A 116 7.32 -15.01 -13.67
C ALA A 116 6.04 -15.86 -13.44
N TYR A 117 6.05 -16.71 -12.41
CA TYR A 117 4.88 -17.52 -12.05
C TYR A 117 3.69 -16.64 -11.61
N VAL A 118 3.93 -15.66 -10.74
CA VAL A 118 2.89 -14.74 -10.25
C VAL A 118 2.31 -13.89 -11.38
N GLN A 119 3.14 -13.39 -12.31
CA GLN A 119 2.69 -12.63 -13.48
C GLN A 119 1.91 -13.50 -14.46
N ALA A 120 2.34 -14.74 -14.71
CA ALA A 120 1.61 -15.68 -15.56
C ALA A 120 0.19 -15.95 -15.02
N LEU A 121 0.05 -16.16 -13.71
CA LEU A 121 -1.26 -16.31 -13.06
C LEU A 121 -2.13 -15.06 -13.22
N LYS A 122 -1.55 -13.85 -13.11
CA LYS A 122 -2.27 -12.58 -13.35
C LYS A 122 -2.83 -12.53 -14.78
N PHE A 123 -2.03 -12.90 -15.78
CA PHE A 123 -2.49 -12.95 -17.17
C PHE A 123 -3.59 -13.99 -17.39
N ILE A 124 -3.50 -15.17 -16.77
CA ILE A 124 -4.54 -16.19 -16.87
C ILE A 124 -5.84 -15.71 -16.21
N GLN A 125 -5.81 -15.18 -14.99
CA GLN A 125 -7.02 -14.70 -14.31
C GLN A 125 -7.69 -13.54 -15.07
N THR A 126 -6.89 -12.62 -15.59
CA THR A 126 -7.42 -11.52 -16.41
C THR A 126 -8.03 -12.05 -17.70
N LYS A 127 -7.38 -12.95 -18.44
CA LYS A 127 -7.94 -13.46 -19.71
C LYS A 127 -9.08 -14.48 -19.53
N ALA A 128 -9.11 -15.24 -18.44
CA ALA A 128 -10.06 -16.33 -18.23
C ALA A 128 -11.35 -15.92 -17.51
N THR A 129 -11.46 -14.70 -16.96
CA THR A 129 -12.68 -14.25 -16.28
C THR A 129 -13.66 -13.63 -17.29
N PRO A 130 -14.85 -14.23 -17.53
CA PRO A 130 -15.86 -13.67 -18.43
C PRO A 130 -16.36 -12.31 -17.91
N GLU A 131 -16.65 -11.38 -18.82
CA GLU A 131 -17.15 -10.03 -18.53
C GLU A 131 -18.28 -9.94 -17.45
N PRO A 132 -19.30 -10.82 -17.45
CA PRO A 132 -20.35 -10.77 -16.43
C PRO A 132 -19.88 -11.10 -15.00
N ALA A 133 -18.78 -11.83 -14.82
CA ALA A 133 -18.23 -12.16 -13.51
C ALA A 133 -17.43 -11.00 -12.89
N ARG A 134 -16.73 -10.21 -13.72
CA ARG A 134 -16.00 -9.00 -13.28
C ARG A 134 -16.93 -7.93 -12.70
N ARG A 135 -18.16 -7.83 -13.21
CA ARG A 135 -19.18 -6.86 -12.76
C ARG A 135 -19.76 -7.17 -11.38
N ARG A 136 -19.68 -8.43 -10.92
CA ARG A 136 -20.17 -8.86 -9.60
C ARG A 136 -19.21 -8.53 -8.46
N THR A 137 -17.90 -8.58 -8.71
CA THR A 137 -16.86 -8.23 -7.72
C THR A 137 -16.64 -6.73 -7.58
N ALA A 138 -17.09 -5.93 -8.56
CA ALA A 138 -16.96 -4.47 -8.56
C ALA A 138 -18.13 -3.72 -7.89
N ARG A 139 -19.08 -4.41 -7.25
CA ARG A 139 -20.14 -3.72 -6.49
C ARG A 139 -19.55 -3.19 -5.18
N PRO A 140 -19.59 -1.87 -4.91
CA PRO A 140 -19.25 -1.36 -3.59
C PRO A 140 -20.23 -1.97 -2.60
N GLY A 141 -19.71 -2.51 -1.50
CA GLY A 141 -20.54 -2.98 -0.39
C GLY A 141 -21.45 -1.84 0.04
N LYS A 142 -22.77 -2.03 -0.10
CA LYS A 142 -23.74 -1.17 0.59
C LYS A 142 -23.42 -1.29 2.07
N GLY A 143 -22.91 -0.21 2.65
CA GLY A 143 -22.68 -0.09 4.08
C GLY A 143 -23.89 -0.56 4.86
N ALA A 144 -23.62 -1.33 5.90
CA ALA A 144 -24.60 -1.67 6.91
C ALA A 144 -25.09 -0.37 7.56
N SER A 145 -26.38 -0.05 7.41
CA SER A 145 -27.09 0.83 8.34
C SER A 145 -28.19 0.03 9.04
N ARG A 146 -27.87 -0.37 10.26
CA ARG A 146 -28.74 -0.70 11.41
C ARG A 146 -27.96 -0.17 12.61
N ALA A 147 -28.48 0.52 13.60
CA ALA A 147 -29.80 1.02 13.98
C ALA A 147 -29.50 2.34 14.76
N GLU A 148 -30.42 3.24 15.10
CA GLU A 148 -31.46 3.15 16.12
C GLU A 148 -32.09 4.54 16.16
N GLU A 149 -33.42 4.65 16.11
CA GLU A 149 -34.11 5.65 16.93
C GLU A 149 -35.56 5.22 17.11
N SER A 150 -35.85 4.77 18.33
CA SER A 150 -37.20 4.57 18.84
C SER A 150 -37.21 5.06 20.28
N LYS A 151 -38.25 5.86 20.60
CA LYS A 151 -38.73 6.40 21.89
C LYS A 151 -38.57 7.92 21.95
N GLU A 152 -39.63 8.66 21.64
CA GLU A 152 -40.82 9.00 22.46
C GLU A 152 -40.69 10.45 22.92
#